data_AF-A0A533RQU8-F1
#
_entry.id   AF-A0A533RQU8-F1
#
_cell.length_a   1.000
_cell.length_b   1.000
_cell.length_c   1.000
_cell.angle_alpha   90.00
_cell.angle_beta   90.00
_cell.angle_gamma   90.00
#
_symmetry.space_group_name_H-M   'P 1'
#
loop_
_entity.id
_entity.type
_entity.pdbx_description
1 polymer ?
#
loop_
_entity_poly.entity_id
_entity_poly.type
_entity_poly.pdbx_seq_one_letter_code
_entity_poly.pdbx_strand_id
1 'polypeptide(L)'
;MRADGKLLLFLVCYGVLLLLPTPWLALQESTEGRYGEIAREMLVTGNFLEPTLNGIAHFHKPPLPYWAMASGMKLFGINGFGVRFFGVLAALAALYWLYRLAQLLLDDDQQAFTAMLVMASSFLFLIVSRTVSTDIYLTCFVVGAQYQLFRQIYGEKSRGNVCRFALLLGLGFLTKGPIIFLF
;
A
#
# COMPACT_ATOMS: atom_id res chain seq x y z
N MET A 1 12.27 19.91 16.68
CA MET A 1 11.39 18.74 16.51
C MET A 1 12.27 17.55 16.20
N ARG A 2 12.25 16.46 16.99
CA ARG A 2 12.96 15.21 16.66
C ARG A 2 12.59 14.78 15.22
N ALA A 3 13.50 14.16 14.48
CA ALA A 3 13.28 13.75 13.08
C ALA A 3 11.95 12.97 12.93
N ASP A 4 11.64 12.11 13.90
CA ASP A 4 10.39 11.34 13.97
C ASP A 4 9.12 12.20 14.01
N GLY A 5 9.16 13.36 14.67
CA GLY A 5 8.01 14.26 14.73
C GLY A 5 7.70 14.89 13.38
N LYS A 6 8.75 15.26 12.62
CA LYS A 6 8.60 15.84 11.27
C LYS A 6 8.04 14.80 10.30
N LEU A 7 8.54 13.57 10.39
CA LEU A 7 8.04 12.44 9.61
C LEU A 7 6.56 12.18 9.87
N LEU A 8 6.17 12.07 11.15
CA LEU A 8 4.78 11.78 11.51
C LEU A 8 3.84 12.88 11.01
N LEU A 9 4.20 14.15 11.24
CA LEU A 9 3.41 15.28 10.76
C LEU A 9 3.26 15.25 9.23
N PHE A 10 4.34 14.99 8.50
CA PHE A 10 4.29 14.87 7.04
C PHE A 10 3.37 13.73 6.59
N LEU A 11 3.51 12.53 7.15
CA LEU A 11 2.68 11.38 6.78
C LEU A 11 1.20 11.61 7.07
N VAL A 12 0.86 12.27 8.19
CA VAL A 12 -0.52 12.65 8.51
C VAL A 12 -1.05 13.67 7.49
N CYS A 13 -0.31 14.75 7.23
CA CYS A 13 -0.71 15.76 6.25
C CYS A 13 -0.86 15.17 4.84
N TYR A 14 0.06 14.29 4.44
CA TYR A 14 0.03 13.61 3.15
C TYR A 14 -1.16 12.64 3.05
N GLY A 15 -1.43 11.87 4.11
CA GLY A 15 -2.59 10.98 4.18
C GLY A 15 -3.91 11.75 4.05
N VAL A 16 -4.02 12.88 4.75
CA VAL A 16 -5.16 13.81 4.64
C VAL A 16 -5.26 14.33 3.19
N LEU A 17 -4.17 14.79 2.59
CA LEU A 17 -4.15 15.25 1.19
C LEU A 17 -4.64 14.16 0.22
N LEU A 18 -4.22 12.91 0.41
CA LEU A 18 -4.62 11.80 -0.45
C LEU A 18 -6.10 11.46 -0.29
N LEU A 19 -6.63 11.43 0.95
CA LEU A 19 -8.00 11.03 1.27
C LEU A 19 -9.06 12.14 1.10
N LEU A 20 -8.71 13.41 1.27
CA LEU A 20 -9.69 14.50 1.28
C LEU A 20 -10.63 14.54 0.06
N PRO A 21 -10.16 14.36 -1.18
CA PRO A 21 -11.06 14.40 -2.33
C PRO A 21 -11.68 13.04 -2.69
N THR A 22 -11.26 11.92 -2.07
CA THR A 22 -11.77 10.60 -2.45
C THR A 22 -13.29 10.42 -2.31
N PRO A 23 -14.01 11.09 -1.38
CA PRO A 23 -15.47 11.04 -1.35
C PRO A 23 -16.14 11.65 -2.59
N TRP A 24 -15.48 12.61 -3.25
CA TRP A 24 -16.00 13.38 -4.38
C TRP A 24 -15.48 12.87 -5.73
N LEU A 25 -14.52 11.95 -5.70
CA LEU A 25 -13.91 11.35 -6.89
C LEU A 25 -14.61 10.03 -7.23
N ALA A 26 -15.33 10.05 -8.35
CA ALA A 26 -15.78 8.83 -9.00
C ALA A 26 -14.59 7.91 -9.34
N LEU A 27 -14.86 6.62 -9.52
CA LEU A 27 -13.89 5.70 -10.10
C LEU A 27 -13.72 6.13 -11.57
N GLN A 28 -12.50 6.54 -11.94
CA GLN A 28 -12.24 7.23 -13.20
C GLN A 28 -12.02 6.25 -14.35
N GLU A 29 -11.42 5.10 -14.06
CA GLU A 29 -10.97 4.14 -15.05
C GLU A 29 -11.62 2.76 -14.87
N SER A 30 -11.75 2.03 -15.97
CA SER A 30 -12.33 0.68 -15.98
C SER A 30 -11.68 -0.28 -14.97
N THR A 31 -10.38 -0.10 -14.72
CA THR A 31 -9.63 -0.90 -13.76
C THR A 31 -10.02 -0.60 -12.31
N GLU A 32 -10.24 0.67 -11.97
CA GLU A 32 -10.71 1.05 -10.63
C GLU A 32 -12.11 0.49 -10.39
N GLY A 33 -13.00 0.65 -11.38
CA GLY A 33 -14.35 0.10 -11.35
C GLY A 33 -14.34 -1.41 -11.11
N ARG A 34 -13.52 -2.15 -11.85
CA ARG A 34 -13.40 -3.61 -11.70
C ARG A 34 -12.96 -4.02 -10.29
N TYR A 35 -11.88 -3.44 -9.77
CA TYR A 35 -11.38 -3.83 -8.45
C TYR A 35 -12.33 -3.40 -7.31
N GLY A 36 -12.93 -2.22 -7.46
CA GLY A 36 -13.98 -1.76 -6.54
C GLY A 36 -15.20 -2.68 -6.54
N GLU A 37 -15.67 -3.09 -7.72
CA GLU A 37 -16.84 -3.96 -7.83
C GLU A 37 -16.58 -5.36 -7.29
N ILE A 38 -15.41 -5.97 -7.59
CA ILE A 38 -15.03 -7.26 -7.00
C ILE A 38 -15.02 -7.18 -5.48
N ALA A 39 -14.41 -6.13 -4.92
CA ALA A 39 -14.39 -5.93 -3.47
C ALA A 39 -15.80 -5.72 -2.88
N ARG A 40 -16.68 -5.01 -3.59
CA ARG A 40 -18.07 -4.80 -3.21
C ARG A 40 -18.85 -6.12 -3.22
N GLU A 41 -18.70 -6.94 -4.26
CA GLU A 41 -19.34 -8.26 -4.36
C GLU A 41 -18.87 -9.19 -3.23
N MET A 42 -17.57 -9.24 -2.92
CA MET A 42 -17.05 -10.01 -1.78
C MET A 42 -17.65 -9.53 -0.45
N LEU A 43 -17.81 -8.22 -0.27
CA LEU A 43 -18.43 -7.64 0.92
C LEU A 43 -19.91 -7.99 1.04
N VAL A 44 -20.68 -7.89 -0.05
CA VAL A 44 -22.13 -8.13 -0.06
C VAL A 44 -22.48 -9.61 0.05
N THR A 45 -21.72 -10.48 -0.62
CA THR A 45 -21.95 -11.93 -0.60
C THR A 45 -21.36 -12.59 0.65
N GLY A 46 -20.37 -11.97 1.29
CA GLY A 46 -19.57 -12.59 2.35
C GLY A 46 -18.59 -13.65 1.83
N ASN A 47 -18.53 -13.88 0.51
CA ASN A 47 -17.59 -14.82 -0.09
C ASN A 47 -16.25 -14.12 -0.34
N PHE A 48 -15.33 -14.28 0.61
CA PHE A 48 -13.98 -13.70 0.52
C PHE A 48 -12.96 -14.62 -0.16
N LEU A 49 -13.37 -15.82 -0.60
CA LEU A 49 -12.48 -16.81 -1.21
C LEU A 49 -12.56 -16.78 -2.74
N GLU A 50 -13.77 -16.70 -3.30
CA GLU A 50 -14.01 -16.66 -4.74
C GLU A 50 -14.37 -15.23 -5.16
N PRO A 51 -13.44 -14.47 -5.76
CA PRO A 51 -13.75 -13.16 -6.29
C PRO A 51 -14.65 -13.28 -7.52
N THR A 52 -15.69 -12.46 -7.57
CA THR A 52 -16.61 -12.36 -8.71
C THR A 52 -16.64 -10.93 -9.26
N LEU A 53 -16.86 -10.82 -10.58
CA LEU A 53 -17.10 -9.56 -11.27
C LEU A 53 -18.38 -9.70 -12.08
N ASN A 54 -19.41 -8.93 -11.71
CA ASN A 54 -20.77 -9.07 -12.21
C ASN A 54 -21.31 -10.49 -12.04
N GLY A 55 -21.00 -11.14 -10.91
CA GLY A 55 -21.42 -12.50 -10.61
C GLY A 55 -20.65 -13.62 -11.35
N ILE A 56 -19.62 -13.27 -12.14
CA ILE A 56 -18.77 -14.25 -12.85
C ILE A 56 -17.44 -14.38 -12.09
N ALA A 57 -17.00 -15.60 -11.82
CA ALA A 57 -15.73 -15.87 -11.14
C ALA A 57 -14.53 -15.21 -11.84
N HIS A 58 -13.63 -14.56 -11.07
CA HIS A 58 -12.58 -13.70 -11.57
C HIS A 58 -11.21 -13.95 -10.89
N PHE A 59 -10.58 -15.09 -11.18
CA PHE A 59 -9.31 -15.52 -10.55
C PHE A 59 -8.03 -14.92 -11.17
N HIS A 60 -8.05 -13.66 -11.60
CA HIS A 60 -6.91 -13.03 -12.26
C HIS A 60 -5.87 -12.41 -11.31
N LYS A 61 -6.28 -12.11 -10.07
CA LYS A 61 -5.41 -11.54 -9.03
C LYS A 61 -5.62 -12.25 -7.70
N PRO A 62 -4.57 -12.41 -6.89
CA PRO A 62 -4.69 -12.83 -5.51
C PRO A 62 -5.57 -11.86 -4.68
N PRO A 63 -6.16 -12.33 -3.55
CA PRO A 63 -7.31 -11.66 -2.97
C PRO A 63 -7.00 -10.51 -2.00
N LEU A 64 -5.73 -10.35 -1.56
CA LEU A 64 -5.38 -9.37 -0.52
C LEU A 64 -5.83 -7.92 -0.83
N PRO A 65 -5.67 -7.40 -2.07
CA PRO A 65 -6.12 -6.05 -2.38
C PRO A 65 -7.64 -5.91 -2.27
N TYR A 66 -8.39 -6.94 -2.68
CA TYR A 66 -9.85 -6.95 -2.58
C TYR A 66 -10.29 -6.98 -1.12
N TRP A 67 -9.62 -7.77 -0.28
CA TRP A 67 -9.89 -7.79 1.17
C TRP A 67 -9.65 -6.43 1.82
N ALA A 68 -8.56 -5.75 1.44
CA ALA A 68 -8.27 -4.40 1.93
C ALA A 68 -9.36 -3.40 1.48
N MET A 69 -9.73 -3.41 0.20
CA MET A 69 -10.79 -2.56 -0.35
C MET A 69 -12.15 -2.82 0.32
N ALA A 70 -12.55 -4.08 0.43
CA ALA A 70 -13.80 -4.50 1.05
C ALA A 70 -13.85 -4.14 2.55
N SER A 71 -12.73 -4.28 3.26
CA SER A 71 -12.62 -3.85 4.66
C SER A 71 -12.80 -2.34 4.80
N GLY A 72 -12.22 -1.56 3.88
CA GLY A 72 -12.40 -0.11 3.87
C GLY A 72 -13.85 0.29 3.58
N MET A 73 -14.49 -0.37 2.61
CA MET A 73 -15.92 -0.20 2.35
C MET A 73 -16.80 -0.58 3.55
N LYS A 74 -16.44 -1.65 4.28
CA LYS A 74 -17.15 -2.07 5.48
C LYS A 74 -17.09 -1.03 6.60
N LEU A 75 -15.94 -0.37 6.77
CA LEU A 75 -15.70 0.60 7.83
C LEU A 75 -16.24 2.01 7.51
N PHE A 76 -16.13 2.44 6.26
CA PHE A 76 -16.41 3.83 5.85
C PHE A 76 -17.52 3.97 4.82
N GLY A 77 -18.20 2.87 4.49
CA GLY A 77 -19.27 2.80 3.50
C GLY A 77 -18.78 2.45 2.09
N ILE A 78 -19.69 1.92 1.28
CA ILE A 78 -19.45 1.60 -0.14
C ILE A 78 -19.44 2.91 -0.92
N ASN A 79 -18.28 3.57 -0.95
CA ASN A 79 -18.05 4.84 -1.62
C ASN A 79 -16.57 4.98 -2.01
N GLY A 80 -16.23 6.08 -2.69
CA GLY A 80 -14.88 6.37 -3.16
C GLY A 80 -13.83 6.50 -2.05
N PHE A 81 -14.23 6.84 -0.82
CA PHE A 81 -13.34 6.91 0.34
C PHE A 81 -13.05 5.53 0.91
N GLY A 82 -14.09 4.73 1.18
CA GLY A 82 -13.95 3.40 1.77
C GLY A 82 -13.06 2.48 0.92
N VAL A 83 -13.27 2.46 -0.40
CA VAL A 83 -12.47 1.61 -1.31
C VAL A 83 -10.98 2.01 -1.39
N ARG A 84 -10.65 3.28 -1.14
CA ARG A 84 -9.27 3.80 -1.24
C ARG A 84 -8.52 3.85 0.09
N PHE A 85 -9.23 3.78 1.22
CA PHE A 85 -8.67 4.02 2.54
C PHE A 85 -7.41 3.18 2.83
N PHE A 86 -7.50 1.86 2.69
CA PHE A 86 -6.35 0.98 2.94
C PHE A 86 -5.26 1.08 1.87
N GLY A 87 -5.59 1.53 0.65
CA GLY A 87 -4.62 1.84 -0.39
C GLY A 87 -3.78 3.06 -0.03
N VAL A 88 -4.41 4.11 0.51
CA VAL A 88 -3.70 5.28 1.05
C VAL A 88 -2.82 4.88 2.24
N LEU A 89 -3.31 4.03 3.15
CA LEU A 89 -2.47 3.53 4.25
C LEU A 89 -1.25 2.76 3.73
N ALA A 90 -1.41 1.95 2.67
CA ALA A 90 -0.28 1.28 2.03
C ALA A 90 0.71 2.29 1.41
N ALA A 91 0.23 3.39 0.82
CA ALA A 91 1.09 4.48 0.32
C ALA A 91 1.91 5.12 1.45
N LEU A 92 1.27 5.44 2.58
CA LEU A 92 1.95 6.00 3.75
C LEU A 92 2.99 5.04 4.32
N ALA A 93 2.65 3.76 4.40
CA ALA A 93 3.58 2.73 4.84
C ALA A 93 4.76 2.56 3.86
N ALA A 94 4.54 2.66 2.55
CA ALA A 94 5.61 2.65 1.56
C ALA A 94 6.59 3.82 1.75
N LEU A 95 6.08 5.04 1.95
CA LEU A 95 6.90 6.22 2.24
C LEU A 95 7.69 6.06 3.55
N TYR A 96 7.04 5.52 4.59
CA TYR A 96 7.70 5.21 5.84
C TYR A 96 8.85 4.20 5.65
N TRP A 97 8.61 3.10 4.93
CA TRP A 97 9.65 2.11 4.66
C TRP A 97 10.80 2.69 3.84
N LEU A 98 10.50 3.54 2.85
CA LEU A 98 11.53 4.23 2.07
C LEU A 98 12.37 5.14 2.95
N TYR A 99 11.75 5.92 3.84
CA TYR A 99 12.46 6.74 4.81
C TYR A 99 13.40 5.90 5.68
N ARG A 100 12.91 4.79 6.25
CA ARG A 100 13.72 3.89 7.09
C ARG A 100 14.86 3.22 6.31
N LEU A 101 14.62 2.86 5.05
CA LEU A 101 15.64 2.30 4.16
C LEU A 101 16.71 3.34 3.82
N ALA A 102 16.31 4.57 3.48
CA ALA A 102 17.23 5.64 3.19
C ALA A 102 18.05 6.04 4.43
N GLN A 103 17.44 6.09 5.62
CA GLN A 103 18.18 6.29 6.87
C GLN A 103 19.25 5.21 7.08
N LEU A 104 18.90 3.94 6.84
CA LEU A 104 19.84 2.83 7.00
C LEU A 104 21.03 2.92 6.03
N LEU A 105 20.82 3.42 4.82
CA LEU A 105 21.85 3.44 3.76
C LEU A 105 22.68 4.71 3.74
N LEU A 106 22.08 5.85 4.09
CA LEU A 106 22.72 7.17 3.99
C LEU A 106 23.21 7.69 5.34
N ASP A 107 22.74 7.12 6.45
CA ASP A 107 23.06 7.54 7.83
C ASP A 107 22.81 9.04 8.08
N ASP A 108 21.81 9.60 7.39
CA ASP A 108 21.45 11.02 7.44
C ASP A 108 19.92 11.18 7.33
N ASP A 109 19.32 11.68 8.42
CA ASP A 109 17.87 11.89 8.54
C ASP A 109 17.32 12.89 7.51
N GLN A 110 18.11 13.91 7.16
CA GLN A 110 17.69 14.94 6.22
C GLN A 110 17.72 14.41 4.78
N GLN A 111 18.73 13.62 4.43
CA GLN A 111 18.78 12.94 3.14
C GLN A 111 17.69 11.88 3.02
N ALA A 112 17.44 11.11 4.08
CA ALA A 112 16.36 10.13 4.10
C ALA A 112 14.98 10.77 3.94
N PHE A 113 14.75 11.90 4.62
CA PHE A 113 13.52 12.68 4.46
C PHE A 113 13.38 13.21 3.04
N THR A 114 14.48 13.71 2.45
CA THR A 114 14.49 14.20 1.07
C THR A 114 14.20 13.09 0.06
N ALA A 115 14.76 11.89 0.23
CA ALA A 115 14.47 10.73 -0.62
C ALA A 115 12.99 10.35 -0.57
N MET A 116 12.39 10.34 0.62
CA MET A 116 10.94 10.14 0.80
C MET A 116 10.13 11.24 0.10
N LEU A 117 10.52 12.51 0.23
CA LEU A 117 9.83 13.63 -0.43
C LEU A 117 9.87 13.50 -1.95
N VAL A 118 11.00 13.07 -2.53
CA VAL A 118 11.12 12.84 -3.97
C VAL A 118 10.09 11.81 -4.43
N MET A 119 9.98 10.65 -3.74
CA MET A 119 8.95 9.66 -4.07
C MET A 119 7.52 10.21 -3.87
N ALA A 120 7.26 10.88 -2.75
CA ALA A 120 5.95 11.43 -2.42
C ALA A 120 5.46 12.51 -3.40
N SER A 121 6.39 13.28 -3.96
CA SER A 121 6.14 14.31 -4.98
C SER A 121 6.07 13.77 -6.40
N SER A 122 6.51 12.53 -6.63
CA SER A 122 6.50 11.94 -7.97
C SER A 122 5.07 11.78 -8.47
N PHE A 123 4.85 12.21 -9.71
CA PHE A 123 3.52 12.23 -10.31
C PHE A 123 2.87 10.84 -10.34
N LEU A 124 3.67 9.82 -10.67
CA LEU A 124 3.21 8.43 -10.70
C LEU A 124 2.76 7.93 -9.33
N PHE A 125 3.54 8.20 -8.26
CA PHE A 125 3.18 7.78 -6.91
C PHE A 125 1.91 8.49 -6.42
N LEU A 126 1.77 9.78 -6.70
CA LEU A 126 0.56 10.55 -6.37
C LEU A 126 -0.69 9.99 -7.04
N ILE A 127 -0.60 9.55 -8.30
CA ILE A 127 -1.73 8.93 -9.00
C ILE A 127 -2.03 7.53 -8.43
N VAL A 128 -1.01 6.68 -8.32
CA VAL A 128 -1.20 5.29 -7.90
C VAL A 128 -1.68 5.18 -6.45
N SER A 129 -1.28 6.12 -5.59
CA SER A 129 -1.73 6.17 -4.19
C SER A 129 -3.18 6.61 -4.00
N ARG A 130 -3.81 7.21 -5.02
CA ARG A 130 -5.21 7.69 -4.98
C ARG A 130 -6.15 6.87 -5.85
N THR A 131 -5.61 6.05 -6.73
CA THR A 131 -6.42 5.16 -7.56
C THR A 131 -6.70 3.86 -6.83
N VAL A 132 -7.84 3.24 -7.12
CA VAL A 132 -8.13 1.86 -6.70
C VAL A 132 -7.23 0.93 -7.49
N SER A 133 -6.02 0.69 -6.98
CA SER A 133 -5.01 -0.12 -7.62
C SER A 133 -4.39 -1.12 -6.67
N THR A 134 -4.04 -2.28 -7.21
CA THR A 134 -3.24 -3.31 -6.54
C THR A 134 -1.75 -2.92 -6.40
N ASP A 135 -1.26 -1.97 -7.21
CA ASP A 135 0.16 -1.60 -7.27
C ASP A 135 0.68 -0.97 -5.98
N ILE A 136 -0.11 -0.10 -5.34
CA ILE A 136 0.34 0.60 -4.14
C ILE A 136 0.60 -0.35 -2.96
N TYR A 137 -0.20 -1.42 -2.86
CA TYR A 137 0.01 -2.48 -1.87
C TYR A 137 1.29 -3.25 -2.16
N LEU A 138 1.53 -3.61 -3.43
CA LEU A 138 2.76 -4.29 -3.83
C LEU A 138 3.98 -3.40 -3.54
N THR A 139 3.94 -2.12 -3.89
CA THR A 139 5.00 -1.16 -3.60
C THR A 139 5.31 -1.10 -2.10
N CYS A 140 4.29 -1.03 -1.25
CA CYS A 140 4.46 -1.06 0.20
C CYS A 140 5.21 -2.31 0.67
N PHE A 141 4.79 -3.49 0.20
CA PHE A 141 5.40 -4.76 0.61
C PHE A 141 6.81 -4.94 0.05
N VAL A 142 7.08 -4.52 -1.19
CA VAL A 142 8.41 -4.51 -1.80
C VAL A 142 9.37 -3.65 -0.98
N VAL A 143 9.04 -2.37 -0.78
CA VAL A 143 9.96 -1.44 -0.09
C VAL A 143 10.15 -1.87 1.36
N GLY A 144 9.10 -2.36 2.02
CA GLY A 144 9.20 -2.94 3.35
C GLY A 144 10.10 -4.18 3.39
N ALA A 145 9.98 -5.09 2.43
CA ALA A 145 10.80 -6.29 2.35
C ALA A 145 12.27 -5.91 2.11
N GLN A 146 12.54 -4.99 1.19
CA GLN A 146 13.89 -4.45 0.95
C GLN A 146 14.46 -3.83 2.23
N TYR A 147 13.70 -3.02 2.97
CA TYR A 147 14.15 -2.49 4.25
C TYR A 147 14.56 -3.60 5.24
N GLN A 148 13.74 -4.64 5.42
CA GLN A 148 14.07 -5.72 6.35
C GLN A 148 15.28 -6.55 5.89
N LEU A 149 15.42 -6.79 4.59
CA LEU A 149 16.57 -7.48 4.00
C LEU A 149 17.86 -6.68 4.20
N PHE A 150 17.86 -5.40 3.84
CA PHE A 150 19.03 -4.55 4.00
C PHE A 150 19.39 -4.34 5.46
N ARG A 151 18.41 -4.22 6.36
CA ARG A 151 18.66 -4.17 7.80
C ARG A 151 19.32 -5.46 8.30
N GLN A 152 18.99 -6.61 7.72
CA GLN A 152 19.62 -7.89 8.04
C GLN A 152 21.04 -8.03 7.47
N ILE A 153 21.38 -7.31 6.40
CA ILE A 153 22.70 -7.36 5.77
C ILE A 153 23.65 -6.35 6.41
N TYR A 154 23.23 -5.09 6.48
CA TYR A 154 24.06 -3.93 6.85
C TYR A 154 23.83 -3.42 8.28
N GLY A 155 22.66 -3.70 8.87
CA GLY A 155 22.30 -3.25 10.21
C GLY A 155 22.37 -4.36 11.26
N GLU A 156 21.60 -4.17 12.34
CA GLU A 156 21.46 -5.17 13.40
C GLU A 156 20.74 -6.43 12.92
N LYS A 157 21.49 -7.53 12.88
CA LYS A 157 21.00 -8.84 12.48
C LYS A 157 20.05 -9.40 13.54
N SER A 158 18.87 -9.81 13.12
CA SER A 158 17.87 -10.38 14.01
C SER A 158 16.96 -11.37 13.27
N ARG A 159 16.56 -12.45 13.96
CA ARG A 159 15.50 -13.35 13.47
C ARG A 159 14.20 -12.59 13.17
N GLY A 160 13.95 -11.50 13.91
CA GLY A 160 12.79 -10.65 13.67
C GLY A 160 12.80 -9.97 12.29
N ASN A 161 13.96 -9.58 11.77
CA ASN A 161 14.06 -8.99 10.42
C ASN A 161 13.72 -10.04 9.36
N VAL A 162 14.24 -11.26 9.52
CA VAL A 162 13.96 -12.39 8.61
C VAL A 162 12.47 -12.75 8.61
N CYS A 163 11.84 -12.83 9.79
CA CYS A 163 10.40 -13.11 9.88
C CYS A 163 9.56 -12.01 9.21
N ARG A 164 9.89 -10.73 9.44
CA ARG A 164 9.18 -9.62 8.80
C ARG A 164 9.40 -9.58 7.28
N PHE A 165 10.62 -9.86 6.83
CA PHE A 165 10.93 -10.01 5.41
C PHE A 165 10.07 -11.10 4.76
N ALA A 166 10.06 -12.31 5.33
CA ALA A 166 9.24 -13.42 4.82
C ALA A 166 7.74 -13.10 4.83
N LEU A 167 7.24 -12.44 5.88
CA LEU A 167 5.85 -12.00 5.97
C LEU A 167 5.50 -11.01 4.86
N LEU A 168 6.35 -10.00 4.63
CA LEU A 168 6.12 -8.98 3.59
C LEU A 168 6.18 -9.60 2.19
N LEU A 169 7.08 -10.55 1.95
CA LEU A 169 7.09 -11.33 0.71
C LEU A 169 5.79 -12.12 0.51
N GLY A 170 5.30 -12.78 1.56
CA GLY A 170 4.02 -13.51 1.51
C GLY A 170 2.83 -12.60 1.22
N LEU A 171 2.77 -11.41 1.84
CA LEU A 171 1.73 -10.41 1.58
C LEU A 171 1.84 -9.83 0.16
N GLY A 172 3.05 -9.56 -0.32
CA GLY A 172 3.30 -9.14 -1.71
C GLY A 172 2.89 -10.21 -2.72
N PHE A 173 3.16 -11.48 -2.40
CA PHE A 173 2.70 -12.62 -3.20
C PHE A 173 1.16 -12.70 -3.24
N LEU A 174 0.50 -12.48 -2.10
CA LEU A 174 -0.96 -12.39 -2.02
C LEU A 174 -1.54 -11.09 -2.63
N THR A 175 -0.70 -10.20 -3.16
CA THR A 175 -1.13 -8.99 -3.87
C THR A 175 -1.10 -9.17 -5.39
N LYS A 176 0.04 -9.63 -5.94
CA LYS A 176 0.25 -9.75 -7.40
C LYS A 176 1.00 -11.03 -7.81
N GLY A 177 1.03 -12.04 -6.96
CA GLY A 177 1.68 -13.32 -7.23
C GLY A 177 3.21 -13.20 -7.20
N PRO A 178 3.93 -13.98 -8.02
CA PRO A 178 5.38 -14.16 -7.88
C PRO A 178 6.22 -12.91 -8.23
N ILE A 179 5.62 -11.86 -8.79
CA ILE A 179 6.35 -10.64 -9.18
C ILE A 179 7.08 -9.96 -8.00
N ILE A 180 6.60 -10.18 -6.76
CA ILE A 180 7.26 -9.69 -5.55
C ILE A 180 8.72 -10.17 -5.43
N PHE A 181 9.05 -11.35 -5.98
CA PHE A 181 10.40 -11.93 -5.86
C PHE A 181 11.41 -11.36 -6.86
N LEU A 182 10.97 -10.49 -7.77
CA LEU A 182 11.84 -9.82 -8.74
C LEU A 182 12.42 -8.50 -8.21
N PHE A 183 11.95 -8.02 -7.06
CA PHE A 183 12.32 -6.75 -6.44
C PHE A 183 12.94 -6.96 -5.06
#